data_AF-A0A8C2J638-F1
#
_entry.id   AF-A0A8C2J638-F1
#
_cell.length_a   1.000
_cell.length_b   1.000
_cell.length_c   1.000
_cell.angle_alpha   90.00
_cell.angle_beta   90.00
_cell.angle_gamma   90.00
#
_symmetry.space_group_name_H-M   'P 1'
#
loop_
_entity.id
_entity.type
_entity.pdbx_description
1 polymer ?
#
loop_
_entity_poly.entity_id
_entity_poly.type
_entity_poly.pdbx_seq_one_letter_code
_entity_poly.pdbx_strand_id
1 'polypeptide(L)'
;MARGPKKHLKRVAAPKHWMLDKLTGVFAPRPSTGPHKLRECLPLIIFLRNRLKYALTGDEVKKICMQRFIKIDGKVRTDITYPAGFMDVISIDKTGENFRLIYDTKGRFAVHRITPEEAKYKLCKVRKIFVGTKGIPHLVTHDART
;
A
#
# COMPACT_ATOMS: atom_id res chain seq x y z
N MET A 1 -2.42 14.61 23.00
CA MET A 1 -2.82 14.07 24.32
C MET A 1 -2.84 12.55 24.25
N ALA A 2 -2.37 11.86 25.28
CA ALA A 2 -2.40 10.41 25.37
C ALA A 2 -3.78 9.96 25.89
N ARG A 3 -4.78 9.93 25.00
CA ARG A 3 -6.16 9.53 25.33
C ARG A 3 -6.71 8.44 24.39
N GLY A 4 -5.82 7.77 23.64
CA GLY A 4 -6.20 6.75 22.66
C GLY A 4 -5.31 6.71 21.42
N PRO A 5 -5.67 5.92 20.40
CA PRO A 5 -4.90 5.80 19.16
C PRO A 5 -4.86 7.14 18.42
N LYS A 6 -3.64 7.56 18.06
CA LYS A 6 -3.43 8.79 17.29
C LYS A 6 -3.97 8.60 15.87
N LYS A 7 -4.80 9.54 15.40
CA LYS A 7 -5.40 9.53 14.05
C LYS A 7 -4.62 10.34 13.00
N HIS A 8 -3.63 11.12 13.43
CA HIS A 8 -2.87 12.01 12.53
C HIS A 8 -1.40 11.59 12.45
N LEU A 9 -0.76 11.91 11.32
CA LEU A 9 0.67 11.77 11.12
C LEU A 9 1.24 13.12 10.67
N LYS A 10 2.15 13.69 11.45
CA LYS A 10 2.87 14.91 11.05
C LYS A 10 3.82 14.57 9.91
N ARG A 11 3.93 15.46 8.92
CA ARG A 11 4.70 15.18 7.71
C ARG A 11 6.18 14.93 7.97
N VAL A 12 6.77 15.72 8.87
CA VAL A 12 8.16 15.55 9.32
C VAL A 12 8.43 14.22 10.03
N ALA A 13 7.38 13.58 10.56
CA ALA A 13 7.45 12.28 11.23
C ALA A 13 7.04 11.11 10.30
N ALA A 14 6.76 11.39 9.02
CA ALA A 14 6.43 10.36 8.05
C ALA A 14 7.66 9.51 7.70
N PRO A 15 7.47 8.25 7.25
CA PRO A 15 8.57 7.44 6.76
C PRO A 15 9.36 8.12 5.65
N LYS A 16 10.69 8.17 5.80
CA LYS A 16 11.59 8.89 4.87
C LYS A 16 11.52 8.35 3.44
N HIS A 17 11.28 7.04 3.28
CA HIS A 17 11.20 6.38 1.96
C HIS A 17 9.98 6.79 1.13
N TRP A 18 9.01 7.51 1.72
CA TRP A 18 7.90 8.11 0.96
C TRP A 18 8.33 9.32 0.14
N MET A 19 9.45 9.96 0.49
CA MET A 19 9.98 11.14 -0.21
C MET A 19 8.96 12.30 -0.25
N LEU A 20 8.29 12.54 0.88
CA LEU A 20 7.44 13.71 1.03
C LEU A 20 8.30 14.96 1.28
N ASP A 21 7.95 16.05 0.63
CA ASP A 21 8.58 17.35 0.87
C ASP A 21 8.21 17.89 2.25
N LYS A 22 8.96 18.87 2.75
CA LYS A 22 8.74 19.44 4.08
C LYS A 22 7.74 20.60 4.11
N LEU A 23 7.46 21.24 2.96
CA LEU A 23 6.89 22.58 2.91
C LEU A 23 5.41 22.64 2.50
N THR A 24 4.94 21.74 1.64
CA THR A 24 3.59 21.79 1.05
C THR A 24 2.47 21.30 2.00
N GLY A 25 2.68 21.38 3.31
CA GLY A 25 1.69 21.05 4.33
C GLY A 25 2.22 20.37 5.58
N VAL A 26 1.43 20.48 6.66
CA VAL A 26 1.81 20.04 8.01
C VAL A 26 1.64 18.52 8.21
N PHE A 27 0.70 17.91 7.50
CA PHE A 27 0.32 16.51 7.68
C PHE A 27 0.74 15.63 6.50
N ALA A 28 1.03 14.37 6.80
CA ALA A 28 1.18 13.29 5.82
C ALA A 28 -0.05 12.38 5.84
N PRO A 29 -0.33 11.66 4.74
CA PRO A 29 -1.31 10.60 4.76
C PRO A 29 -0.96 9.59 5.84
N ARG A 30 -1.88 9.39 6.80
CA ARG A 30 -1.73 8.33 7.79
C ARG A 30 -2.30 7.05 7.18
N PRO A 31 -1.50 5.98 7.01
CA PRO A 31 -2.01 4.73 6.45
C PRO A 31 -3.07 4.15 7.38
N SER A 32 -4.11 3.58 6.77
CA SER A 32 -5.10 2.77 7.48
C SER A 32 -4.44 1.53 8.10
N THR A 33 -5.08 0.95 9.10
CA THR A 33 -4.69 -0.38 9.58
C THR A 33 -5.01 -1.40 8.50
N GLY A 34 -4.02 -2.19 8.11
CA GLY A 34 -4.17 -3.17 7.03
C GLY A 34 -3.02 -4.18 7.02
N PRO A 35 -2.80 -4.86 5.88
CA PRO A 35 -1.85 -5.98 5.78
C PRO A 35 -0.42 -5.62 6.18
N HIS A 36 0.02 -4.41 5.83
CA HIS A 36 1.40 -3.95 6.02
C HIS A 36 1.51 -2.89 7.10
N LYS A 37 2.65 -2.87 7.82
CA LYS A 37 2.89 -1.91 8.90
C LYS A 37 3.03 -0.48 8.36
N LEU A 38 2.70 0.52 9.20
CA LEU A 38 2.81 1.94 8.86
C LEU A 38 4.19 2.37 8.31
N ARG A 39 5.28 1.81 8.85
CA ARG A 39 6.65 2.13 8.41
C ARG A 39 7.14 1.28 7.23
N GLU A 40 6.41 0.25 6.84
CA GLU A 40 6.79 -0.72 5.80
C GLU A 40 5.74 -0.76 4.67
N CYS A 41 4.97 0.31 4.49
CA CYS A 41 3.95 0.44 3.45
C CYS A 41 4.10 1.74 2.65
N LEU A 42 3.33 1.85 1.58
CA LEU A 42 3.12 3.01 0.74
C LEU A 42 1.60 3.24 0.60
N PRO A 43 1.03 4.29 1.22
CA PRO A 43 -0.36 4.68 1.03
C PRO A 43 -0.70 4.88 -0.45
N LEU A 44 -1.89 4.43 -0.86
CA LEU A 44 -2.34 4.53 -2.24
C LEU A 44 -2.33 5.98 -2.79
N ILE A 45 -2.65 6.96 -1.95
CA ILE A 45 -2.53 8.39 -2.26
C ILE A 45 -1.11 8.81 -2.63
N ILE A 46 -0.08 8.26 -1.97
CA ILE A 46 1.33 8.57 -2.28
C ILE A 46 1.72 7.89 -3.59
N PHE A 47 1.25 6.66 -3.82
CA PHE A 47 1.50 5.95 -5.07
C PHE A 47 0.94 6.71 -6.30
N LEU A 48 -0.35 7.08 -6.27
CA LEU A 48 -1.00 7.74 -7.41
C LEU A 48 -0.52 9.18 -7.62
N ARG A 49 -0.41 9.97 -6.55
CA ARG A 49 -0.08 11.41 -6.64
C ARG A 49 1.42 11.67 -6.74
N ASN A 50 2.22 11.03 -5.88
CA ASN A 50 3.64 11.36 -5.76
C ASN A 50 4.53 10.52 -6.69
N ARG A 51 4.19 9.24 -6.95
CA ARG A 51 4.98 8.36 -7.82
C ARG A 51 4.50 8.36 -9.27
N LEU A 52 3.23 8.05 -9.53
CA LEU A 52 2.69 7.95 -10.89
C LEU A 52 2.27 9.28 -11.51
N LYS A 53 2.02 10.32 -10.70
CA LYS A 53 1.58 11.66 -11.15
C LYS A 53 0.24 11.66 -11.90
N TYR A 54 -0.63 10.68 -11.63
CA TYR A 54 -2.00 10.63 -12.18
C TYR A 54 -2.96 11.58 -11.50
N ALA A 55 -2.61 12.08 -10.32
CA ALA A 55 -3.35 13.09 -9.58
C ALA A 55 -2.38 14.18 -9.11
N LEU A 56 -2.87 15.41 -9.05
CA LEU A 56 -2.21 16.58 -8.48
C LEU A 56 -2.61 16.77 -7.01
N THR A 57 -3.89 16.56 -6.69
CA THR A 57 -4.47 16.77 -5.36
C THR A 57 -4.93 15.48 -4.68
N GLY A 58 -5.18 15.55 -3.36
CA GLY A 58 -5.72 14.40 -2.62
C GLY A 58 -7.16 14.06 -3.00
N ASP A 59 -7.94 15.05 -3.40
CA ASP A 59 -9.34 14.84 -3.81
C ASP A 59 -9.46 14.16 -5.18
N GLU A 60 -8.53 14.42 -6.09
CA GLU A 60 -8.43 13.68 -7.36
C GLU A 60 -8.14 12.20 -7.12
N VAL A 61 -7.21 11.87 -6.21
CA VAL A 61 -6.96 10.48 -5.78
C VAL A 61 -8.24 9.83 -5.25
N LYS A 62 -9.03 10.56 -4.46
CA LYS A 62 -10.31 10.08 -3.96
C LYS A 62 -11.30 9.81 -5.11
N LYS A 63 -11.40 10.71 -6.09
CA LYS A 63 -12.24 10.51 -7.29
C LYS A 63 -11.81 9.25 -8.06
N ILE A 64 -10.51 9.04 -8.29
CA ILE A 64 -9.98 7.85 -8.97
C ILE A 64 -10.34 6.58 -8.19
N CYS A 65 -10.11 6.56 -6.87
CA CYS A 65 -10.38 5.36 -6.05
C CYS A 65 -11.88 5.04 -5.97
N MET A 66 -12.74 6.06 -5.92
CA MET A 66 -14.20 5.86 -5.86
C MET A 66 -14.80 5.33 -7.17
N GLN A 67 -14.13 5.54 -8.30
CA GLN A 67 -14.50 4.92 -9.58
C GLN A 67 -14.20 3.41 -9.65
N ARG A 68 -13.59 2.82 -8.60
CA ARG A 68 -13.32 1.38 -8.49
C ARG A 68 -12.38 0.81 -9.56
N PHE A 69 -11.56 1.66 -10.20
CA PHE A 69 -10.59 1.24 -11.21
C PHE A 69 -9.30 0.64 -10.63
N ILE A 70 -9.05 0.84 -9.34
CA ILE A 70 -7.83 0.38 -8.68
C ILE A 70 -8.10 -0.91 -7.94
N LYS A 71 -7.31 -1.93 -8.27
CA LYS A 71 -7.28 -3.21 -7.58
C LYS A 71 -5.91 -3.41 -6.94
N ILE A 72 -5.91 -3.92 -5.71
CA ILE A 72 -4.71 -4.34 -4.99
C ILE A 72 -4.87 -5.82 -4.69
N ASP A 73 -3.92 -6.62 -5.15
CA ASP A 73 -3.95 -8.08 -5.15
C ASP A 73 -5.27 -8.65 -5.70
N GLY A 74 -5.75 -8.08 -6.81
CA GLY A 74 -6.99 -8.49 -7.48
C GLY A 74 -8.29 -8.01 -6.80
N LYS A 75 -8.23 -7.37 -5.63
CA LYS A 75 -9.42 -6.84 -4.93
C LYS A 75 -9.51 -5.32 -5.12
N VAL A 76 -10.70 -4.83 -5.47
CA VAL A 76 -10.96 -3.39 -5.59
C VAL A 76 -10.74 -2.70 -4.24
N ARG A 77 -9.96 -1.63 -4.21
CA ARG A 77 -9.72 -0.81 -3.01
C ARG A 77 -10.12 0.64 -3.26
N THR A 78 -11.02 1.15 -2.43
CA THR A 78 -11.52 2.54 -2.48
C THR A 78 -10.84 3.44 -1.44
N ASP A 79 -10.18 2.86 -0.44
CA ASP A 79 -9.46 3.59 0.60
C ASP A 79 -8.16 4.20 0.04
N ILE A 80 -8.13 5.53 -0.03
CA ILE A 80 -6.97 6.31 -0.47
C ILE A 80 -5.73 6.15 0.44
N THR A 81 -5.95 5.74 1.69
CA THR A 81 -4.90 5.53 2.70
C THR A 81 -4.59 4.06 2.92
N TYR A 82 -5.05 3.17 2.03
CA TYR A 82 -4.76 1.74 2.12
C TYR A 82 -3.24 1.49 2.14
N PRO A 83 -2.72 0.69 3.10
CA PRO A 83 -1.30 0.42 3.23
C PRO A 83 -0.86 -0.68 2.25
N ALA A 84 -0.64 -0.32 0.98
CA ALA A 84 -0.01 -1.23 0.03
C ALA A 84 1.47 -1.42 0.42
N GLY A 85 2.00 -2.63 0.35
CA GLY A 85 3.34 -2.92 0.84
C GLY A 85 4.16 -3.80 -0.09
N PHE A 86 5.20 -4.41 0.47
CA PHE A 86 6.13 -5.22 -0.28
C PHE A 86 5.43 -6.39 -0.99
N MET A 87 5.78 -6.63 -2.25
CA MET A 87 5.22 -7.66 -3.14
C MET A 87 3.74 -7.53 -3.48
N ASP A 88 3.04 -6.49 -3.03
CA ASP A 88 1.66 -6.27 -3.47
C ASP A 88 1.62 -5.92 -4.97
N VAL A 89 0.59 -6.43 -5.64
CA VAL A 89 0.30 -6.11 -7.05
C VAL A 89 -0.80 -5.06 -7.09
N ILE A 90 -0.50 -3.91 -7.68
CA ILE A 90 -1.45 -2.83 -7.91
C ILE A 90 -1.79 -2.83 -9.40
N SER A 91 -3.04 -3.08 -9.74
CA SER A 91 -3.53 -3.04 -11.12
C SER A 91 -4.53 -1.92 -11.33
N ILE A 92 -4.45 -1.29 -12.50
CA ILE A 92 -5.34 -0.23 -12.94
C ILE A 92 -6.05 -0.71 -14.20
N ASP A 93 -7.30 -1.15 -14.06
CA ASP A 93 -8.03 -1.81 -15.16
C ASP A 93 -8.20 -0.87 -16.37
N LYS A 94 -8.43 0.42 -16.11
CA LYS A 94 -8.71 1.42 -17.15
C LYS A 94 -7.51 1.68 -18.08
N THR A 95 -6.29 1.61 -17.54
CA THR A 95 -5.06 1.82 -18.33
C THR A 95 -4.40 0.51 -18.73
N GLY A 96 -4.84 -0.63 -18.16
CA GLY A 96 -4.23 -1.94 -18.39
C GLY A 96 -2.85 -2.10 -17.75
N GLU A 97 -2.40 -1.13 -16.95
CA GLU A 97 -1.08 -1.17 -16.32
C GLU A 97 -1.12 -1.93 -14.98
N ASN A 98 -0.12 -2.79 -14.77
CA ASN A 98 0.08 -3.54 -13.54
C ASN A 98 1.42 -3.18 -12.93
N PHE A 99 1.46 -3.06 -11.61
CA PHE A 99 2.65 -2.68 -10.86
C PHE A 99 2.90 -3.63 -9.72
N ARG A 100 4.17 -3.92 -9.45
CA ARG A 100 4.62 -4.64 -8.26
C ARG A 100 5.43 -3.71 -7.38
N LEU A 101 5.12 -3.69 -6.09
CA LEU A 101 5.88 -2.90 -5.12
C LEU A 101 7.12 -3.67 -4.66
N ILE A 102 8.29 -3.23 -5.13
CA ILE A 102 9.59 -3.80 -4.79
C ILE A 102 10.49 -2.68 -4.23
N TYR A 103 11.46 -3.04 -3.40
CA TYR A 103 12.47 -2.08 -2.95
C TYR A 103 13.54 -1.86 -4.02
N ASP A 104 13.91 -0.60 -4.24
CA ASP A 104 15.13 -0.26 -4.97
C ASP A 104 16.38 -0.49 -4.10
N THR A 105 17.56 -0.36 -4.72
CA THR A 105 18.86 -0.46 -4.04
C THR A 105 19.07 0.60 -2.95
N LYS A 106 18.24 1.65 -2.91
CA LYS A 106 18.27 2.72 -1.91
C LYS A 106 17.23 2.52 -0.79
N GLY A 107 16.53 1.38 -0.76
CA GLY A 107 15.53 1.05 0.27
C GLY A 107 14.19 1.80 0.13
N ARG A 108 13.85 2.27 -1.08
CA ARG A 108 12.60 2.97 -1.38
C ARG A 108 11.68 2.06 -2.20
N PHE A 109 10.37 2.26 -2.09
CA PHE A 109 9.44 1.58 -2.99
C PHE A 109 9.60 2.10 -4.41
N ALA A 110 10.03 1.21 -5.30
CA ALA A 110 10.05 1.42 -6.74
C ALA A 110 8.69 1.03 -7.34
N VAL A 111 8.29 1.77 -8.37
CA VAL A 111 7.11 1.45 -9.18
C VAL A 111 7.59 0.57 -10.33
N HIS A 112 7.57 -0.75 -10.12
CA HIS A 112 7.99 -1.70 -11.13
C HIS A 112 6.77 -2.15 -11.95
N ARG A 113 6.75 -1.82 -13.24
CA ARG A 113 5.70 -2.28 -14.17
C ARG A 113 5.90 -3.76 -14.47
N ILE A 114 4.82 -4.53 -14.43
CA ILE A 114 4.83 -5.97 -14.68
C ILE A 114 3.81 -6.36 -15.75
N THR A 115 3.99 -7.55 -16.34
CA THR A 115 3.06 -8.08 -17.33
C THR A 115 1.76 -8.58 -16.66
N PRO A 116 0.65 -8.71 -17.42
CA PRO A 116 -0.60 -9.27 -16.89
C PRO A 116 -0.46 -10.71 -16.37
N GLU A 117 0.49 -11.49 -16.89
CA GLU A 117 0.77 -12.85 -16.41
C GLU A 117 1.41 -12.84 -15.03
N GLU A 118 2.41 -11.98 -14.82
CA GLU A 118 3.07 -11.83 -13.52
C GLU A 118 2.12 -11.25 -12.47
N ALA A 119 1.15 -10.44 -12.89
CA ALA A 119 0.13 -9.85 -12.02
C ALA A 119 -0.82 -10.90 -11.40
N LYS A 120 -0.91 -12.12 -11.97
CA LYS A 120 -1.79 -13.18 -11.46
C LYS A 120 -1.32 -13.77 -10.13
N TYR A 121 -0.05 -13.61 -9.79
CA TYR A 121 0.53 -14.16 -8.57
C TYR A 121 1.34 -13.12 -7.80
N LYS A 122 1.64 -13.45 -6.54
CA LYS A 122 2.61 -12.71 -5.73
C LYS A 122 3.30 -13.64 -4.74
N LEU A 123 4.50 -13.25 -4.31
CA LEU A 123 5.25 -14.02 -3.31
C LEU A 123 4.88 -13.54 -1.91
N CYS A 124 4.62 -14.50 -1.02
CA CYS A 124 4.32 -14.23 0.37
C CYS A 124 5.29 -15.00 1.27
N LYS A 125 6.06 -14.28 2.09
CA LYS A 125 6.89 -14.92 3.13
C LYS A 125 6.02 -15.44 4.26
N VAL A 126 6.15 -16.73 4.60
CA VAL A 126 5.56 -17.33 5.80
C VAL A 126 6.25 -16.78 7.04
N ARG A 127 5.46 -16.35 8.03
CA ARG A 127 5.93 -15.82 9.32
C ARG A 127 5.62 -16.71 10.49
N LYS A 128 4.48 -17.40 10.46
CA LYS A 128 4.05 -18.32 11.53
C LYS A 128 3.34 -19.52 10.92
N ILE A 129 3.38 -20.64 11.63
CA ILE A 129 2.62 -21.85 11.36
C ILE A 129 1.93 -22.20 12.67
N PHE A 130 0.65 -22.51 12.63
CA PHE A 130 -0.11 -22.91 13.81
C PHE A 130 -1.14 -23.97 13.44
N VAL A 131 -1.53 -24.78 14.42
CA VAL A 131 -2.59 -25.78 14.27
C VAL A 131 -3.85 -25.21 14.92
N GLY A 132 -4.88 -25.01 14.12
CA GLY A 132 -6.18 -24.50 14.54
C GLY A 132 -7.05 -25.57 15.19
N THR A 133 -8.31 -25.22 15.40
CA THR A 133 -9.32 -26.17 15.87
C THR A 133 -9.42 -27.36 14.92
N LYS A 134 -9.75 -28.54 15.47
CA LYS A 134 -9.80 -29.81 14.73
C LYS A 134 -8.47 -30.26 14.09
N GLY A 135 -7.33 -29.74 14.56
CA GLY A 135 -6.01 -30.17 14.08
C GLY A 135 -5.64 -29.62 12.70
N ILE A 136 -6.32 -28.59 12.20
CA ILE A 136 -6.09 -28.04 10.85
C ILE A 136 -4.87 -27.11 10.87
N PRO A 137 -3.80 -27.37 10.09
CA PRO A 137 -2.65 -26.48 10.02
C PRO A 137 -2.96 -25.21 9.19
N HIS A 138 -2.50 -24.06 9.67
CA HIS A 138 -2.62 -22.76 9.02
C HIS A 138 -1.27 -22.04 8.98
N LEU A 139 -1.06 -21.23 7.95
CA LEU A 139 0.09 -20.37 7.81
C LEU A 139 -0.31 -18.93 8.17
N VAL A 140 0.65 -18.08 8.55
CA VAL A 140 0.45 -16.63 8.55
C VAL A 140 1.53 -16.02 7.69
N THR A 141 1.16 -15.26 6.67
CA THR A 141 2.12 -14.59 5.79
C THR A 141 2.50 -13.19 6.32
N HIS A 142 3.49 -12.57 5.70
CA HIS A 142 3.93 -11.22 6.05
C HIS A 142 2.89 -10.12 5.81
N ASP A 143 1.95 -10.33 4.90
CA ASP A 143 0.78 -9.50 4.61
C ASP A 143 -0.49 -10.02 5.32
N ALA A 144 -0.31 -10.80 6.39
CA ALA A 144 -1.37 -11.26 7.30
C ALA A 144 -2.48 -12.13 6.65
N ARG A 145 -2.17 -12.85 5.57
CA ARG A 145 -3.05 -13.90 5.03
C ARG A 145 -2.87 -15.19 5.85
N THR A 146 -3.94 -15.98 5.96
CA THR A 146 -3.99 -17.26 6.66
C THR A 146 -4.54 -18.37 5.81
#